data_AF-A0A8S2TZZ0-F1
#
_entry.id   AF-A0A8S2TZZ0-F1
#
_cell.length_a   1.000
_cell.length_b   1.000
_cell.length_c   1.000
_cell.angle_alpha   90.00
_cell.angle_beta   90.00
_cell.angle_gamma   90.00
#
_symmetry.space_group_name_H-M   'P 1'
#
loop_
_entity.id
_entity.type
_entity.pdbx_description
1 polymer ?
#
loop_
_entity_poly.entity_id
_entity_poly.type
_entity_poly.pdbx_seq_one_letter_code
_entity_poly.pdbx_strand_id
1 'polypeptide(L)'
;LNMLPHGYLPYYFYCLILLILFPSILAVIRMSVPKLLLPYHNRIETNFTLEATDGCFLWSSSRPDLVHVDQLYSVTKYGQICSSKANVIAIAKQSIRNSATIYAKDVMTSQTVRCDVIIDKISSLEIVYTTTRLYLEDAPELFKVLAHDHVGSTFSSIDHFPFEWKLLTDNHLTTTGNNKHIIFLIANGP
;
A
#
# COMPACT_ATOMS: atom_id res chain seq x y z
N LEU A 1 17.02 -55.46 34.58
CA LEU A 1 16.59 -54.97 33.25
C LEU A 1 15.08 -55.09 33.19
N ASN A 2 14.35 -54.00 33.41
CA ASN A 2 12.88 -54.02 33.35
C ASN A 2 12.44 -53.91 31.89
N MET A 3 11.81 -54.98 31.42
CA MET A 3 11.30 -55.14 30.06
C MET A 3 10.02 -54.29 29.89
N LEU A 4 10.02 -53.39 28.90
CA LEU A 4 8.85 -52.60 28.54
C LEU A 4 7.82 -53.47 27.78
N PRO A 5 6.50 -53.28 27.98
CA PRO A 5 5.50 -54.15 27.39
C PRO A 5 5.32 -53.87 25.89
N HIS A 6 5.38 -54.92 25.08
CA HIS A 6 5.33 -54.92 23.60
C HIS A 6 4.00 -54.42 22.96
N GLY A 7 3.04 -53.91 23.73
CA GLY A 7 1.70 -53.55 23.25
C GLY A 7 1.49 -52.09 22.81
N TYR A 8 2.42 -51.18 23.11
CA TYR A 8 2.20 -49.73 22.93
C TYR A 8 2.71 -49.17 21.59
N LEU A 9 3.55 -49.92 20.87
CA LEU A 9 4.13 -49.53 19.57
C LEU A 9 3.11 -49.06 18.51
N PRO A 10 1.97 -49.73 18.28
CA PRO A 10 1.00 -49.30 17.27
C PRO A 10 0.28 -48.01 17.67
N TYR A 11 0.08 -47.77 18.98
CA TYR A 11 -0.52 -46.53 19.48
C TYR A 11 0.43 -45.34 19.32
N TYR A 12 1.73 -45.53 19.56
CA TYR A 12 2.74 -44.49 19.28
C TYR A 12 2.82 -44.17 17.78
N PHE A 13 2.73 -45.19 16.92
CA PHE A 13 2.75 -45.00 15.47
C PHE A 13 1.48 -44.27 14.98
N TYR A 14 0.30 -44.62 15.51
CA TYR A 14 -0.96 -43.93 15.20
C TYR A 14 -0.98 -42.49 15.73
N CYS A 15 -0.42 -42.23 16.92
CA CYS A 15 -0.22 -40.88 17.44
C CYS A 15 0.76 -40.07 16.60
N LEU A 16 1.88 -40.65 16.15
CA LEU A 16 2.83 -40.01 15.24
C LEU A 16 2.19 -39.67 13.89
N ILE A 17 1.39 -40.58 13.33
CA ILE A 17 0.64 -40.35 12.09
C ILE A 17 -0.39 -39.24 12.27
N LEU A 18 -1.13 -39.21 13.40
CA LEU A 18 -2.05 -38.12 13.72
C LEU A 18 -1.33 -36.77 13.89
N LEU A 19 -0.13 -36.77 14.46
CA LEU A 19 0.70 -35.55 14.62
C LEU A 19 1.23 -35.03 13.28
N ILE A 20 1.49 -35.91 12.31
CA ILE A 20 1.91 -35.55 10.95
C ILE A 20 0.73 -35.12 10.07
N LEU A 21 -0.47 -35.68 10.30
CA LEU A 21 -1.70 -35.40 9.55
C LEU A 21 -2.46 -34.16 10.03
N PHE A 22 -2.14 -33.62 11.20
CA PHE A 22 -2.61 -32.31 11.65
C PHE A 22 -1.50 -31.28 11.42
N PRO A 23 -1.34 -30.73 10.20
CA PRO A 23 -0.56 -29.51 10.07
C PRO A 23 -1.24 -28.47 10.93
N SER A 24 -0.57 -28.03 11.99
CA SER A 24 -0.96 -26.83 12.71
C SER A 24 -1.01 -25.72 11.66
N ILE A 25 -2.22 -25.25 11.33
CA ILE A 25 -2.42 -24.12 10.44
C ILE A 25 -1.85 -22.90 11.19
N LEU A 26 -0.56 -22.68 11.03
CA LEU A 26 0.07 -21.44 11.44
C LEU A 26 -0.42 -20.39 10.45
N ALA A 27 -1.37 -19.56 10.89
CA ALA A 27 -1.76 -18.36 10.19
C ALA A 27 -0.49 -17.53 9.94
N VAL A 28 -0.10 -17.41 8.67
CA VAL A 28 1.06 -16.60 8.29
C VAL A 28 0.56 -15.18 8.12
N ILE A 29 0.84 -14.33 9.08
CA ILE A 29 0.52 -12.90 8.99
C ILE A 29 1.31 -12.28 7.84
N ARG A 30 0.60 -11.57 6.95
CA ARG A 30 1.21 -10.86 5.82
C ARG A 30 0.68 -9.45 5.72
N MET A 31 1.57 -8.54 5.35
CA MET A 31 1.23 -7.15 5.07
C MET A 31 1.06 -6.96 3.57
N SER A 32 0.06 -6.17 3.16
CA SER A 32 -0.26 -5.87 1.76
C SER A 32 0.94 -5.34 0.98
N VAL A 33 1.76 -4.50 1.61
CA VAL A 33 3.00 -3.97 1.05
C VAL A 33 4.11 -3.89 2.10
N PRO A 34 5.36 -4.24 1.76
CA PRO A 34 6.49 -4.17 2.70
C PRO A 34 7.06 -2.76 2.83
N LYS A 35 6.79 -1.89 1.86
CA LYS A 35 7.36 -0.54 1.77
C LYS A 35 6.40 0.42 1.08
N LEU A 36 6.31 1.64 1.61
CA LEU A 36 5.55 2.75 1.05
C LEU A 36 6.47 3.91 0.68
N LEU A 37 6.14 4.60 -0.40
CA LEU A 37 6.69 5.89 -0.78
C LEU A 37 5.54 6.89 -0.86
N LEU A 38 5.45 7.81 0.10
CA LEU A 38 4.39 8.81 0.19
C LEU A 38 4.94 10.21 -0.10
N PRO A 39 4.19 11.07 -0.82
CA PRO A 39 4.67 12.38 -1.20
C PRO A 39 4.61 13.36 -0.03
N TYR A 40 5.69 14.12 0.12
CA TYR A 40 5.74 15.28 1.01
C TYR A 40 4.89 16.43 0.46
N HIS A 41 4.09 17.04 1.32
CA HIS A 41 3.49 18.35 1.07
C HIS A 41 3.37 19.15 2.37
N ASN A 42 3.67 20.45 2.34
CA ASN A 42 3.63 21.32 3.53
C ASN A 42 2.22 21.64 4.09
N ARG A 43 1.14 21.24 3.40
CA ARG A 43 -0.24 21.64 3.77
C ARG A 43 -1.25 20.50 3.66
N ILE A 44 -0.94 19.52 2.83
CA ILE A 44 -1.84 18.42 2.50
C ILE A 44 -1.20 17.16 3.04
N GLU A 45 -2.00 16.41 3.79
CA GLU A 45 -1.61 15.12 4.32
C GLU A 45 -1.99 14.06 3.29
N THR A 46 -1.01 13.31 2.81
CA THR A 46 -1.25 12.19 1.92
C THR A 46 -1.40 10.91 2.71
N ASN A 47 -2.24 10.01 2.22
CA ASN A 47 -2.58 8.80 2.95
C ASN A 47 -2.57 7.55 2.08
N PHE A 48 -2.43 6.41 2.76
CA PHE A 48 -2.46 5.08 2.17
C PHE A 48 -3.13 4.11 3.12
N THR A 49 -4.09 3.34 2.63
CA THR A 49 -4.73 2.29 3.42
C THR A 49 -3.86 1.04 3.40
N LEU A 50 -3.22 0.76 4.53
CA LEU A 50 -2.41 -0.43 4.76
C LEU A 50 -3.28 -1.55 5.34
N GLU A 51 -3.15 -2.74 4.77
CA GLU A 51 -3.89 -3.93 5.19
C GLU A 51 -2.94 -5.07 5.58
N ALA A 52 -3.31 -5.82 6.62
CA ALA A 52 -2.62 -7.05 7.02
C ALA A 52 -3.63 -8.19 7.13
N THR A 53 -3.26 -9.36 6.61
CA THR A 53 -4.12 -10.56 6.57
C THR A 53 -3.91 -11.44 7.79
N ASP A 54 -4.92 -12.29 8.04
CA ASP A 54 -4.83 -13.41 8.98
C ASP A 54 -4.53 -13.04 10.45
N GLY A 55 -4.98 -11.86 10.89
CA GLY A 55 -4.84 -11.40 12.27
C GLY A 55 -5.72 -10.21 12.65
N CYS A 56 -5.51 -9.68 13.85
CA CYS A 56 -6.13 -8.43 14.30
C CYS A 56 -5.08 -7.58 15.00
N PHE A 57 -4.80 -6.39 14.47
CA PHE A 57 -3.55 -5.70 14.77
C PHE A 57 -3.75 -4.42 15.57
N LEU A 58 -2.82 -4.19 16.48
CA LEU A 58 -2.55 -2.89 17.08
C LEU A 58 -1.50 -2.19 16.22
N TRP A 59 -1.84 -0.99 15.74
CA TRP A 59 -1.03 -0.23 14.82
C TRP A 59 -0.23 0.84 15.56
N SER A 60 1.03 1.03 15.18
CA SER A 60 1.89 2.08 15.75
C SER A 60 2.95 2.54 14.76
N SER A 61 3.48 3.75 14.97
CA SER A 61 4.52 4.35 14.15
C SER A 61 5.80 4.54 14.96
N SER A 62 6.96 4.26 14.35
CA SER A 62 8.27 4.56 14.94
C SER A 62 8.55 6.05 15.05
N ARG A 63 7.92 6.86 14.19
CA ARG A 63 8.05 8.33 14.13
C ARG A 63 6.68 8.98 13.93
N PRO A 64 5.86 9.08 15.00
CA PRO A 64 4.53 9.66 14.95
C PRO A 64 4.52 11.14 14.55
N ASP A 65 5.66 11.83 14.65
CA ASP A 65 5.87 13.21 14.22
C ASP A 65 5.93 13.36 12.69
N LEU A 66 6.18 12.28 11.95
CA LEU A 66 6.27 12.28 10.48
C LEU A 66 5.22 11.43 9.80
N VAL A 67 4.89 10.27 10.40
CA VAL A 67 3.87 9.35 9.88
C VAL A 67 2.92 9.00 11.00
N HIS A 68 1.68 9.44 10.86
CA HIS A 68 0.57 9.07 11.73
C HIS A 68 -0.10 7.80 11.22
N VAL A 69 -0.72 7.03 12.12
CA VAL A 69 -1.44 5.81 11.74
C VAL A 69 -2.74 5.69 12.52
N ASP A 70 -3.84 5.58 11.77
CA ASP A 70 -5.20 5.47 12.31
C ASP A 70 -5.80 4.11 11.98
N GLN A 71 -6.35 3.44 12.99
CA GLN A 71 -7.02 2.14 12.78
C GLN A 71 -8.35 2.35 12.07
N LEU A 72 -8.63 1.55 11.04
CA LEU A 72 -9.89 1.61 10.29
C LEU A 72 -10.76 0.41 10.66
N TYR A 73 -12.07 0.58 10.83
CA TYR A 73 -13.00 -0.54 11.08
C TYR A 73 -12.62 -1.38 12.32
N SER A 74 -12.24 -0.72 13.41
CA SER A 74 -11.81 -1.40 14.62
C SER A 74 -12.87 -2.33 15.19
N VAL A 75 -12.44 -3.52 15.59
CA VAL A 75 -13.28 -4.56 16.21
C VAL A 75 -12.69 -4.96 17.56
N THR A 76 -13.54 -5.39 18.49
CA THR A 76 -13.09 -5.95 19.76
C THR A 76 -12.86 -7.44 19.62
N LYS A 77 -11.60 -7.89 19.69
CA LYS A 77 -11.23 -9.31 19.76
C LYS A 77 -10.31 -9.54 20.96
N TYR A 78 -10.54 -10.63 21.68
CA TYR A 78 -9.73 -11.01 22.86
C TYR A 78 -9.61 -9.90 23.92
N GLY A 79 -10.66 -9.09 24.09
CA GLY A 79 -10.69 -7.98 25.04
C GLY A 79 -9.91 -6.73 24.61
N GLN A 80 -9.37 -6.70 23.38
CA GLN A 80 -8.66 -5.54 22.82
C GLN A 80 -9.36 -5.02 21.57
N ILE A 81 -9.31 -3.71 21.36
CA ILE A 81 -9.76 -3.06 20.14
C ILE A 81 -8.60 -3.11 19.14
N CYS A 82 -8.80 -3.75 18.00
CA CYS A 82 -7.77 -3.95 16.97
C CYS A 82 -8.39 -3.90 15.57
N SER A 83 -7.55 -3.82 14.54
CA SER A 83 -8.01 -3.81 13.15
C SER A 83 -7.07 -4.54 12.18
N SER A 84 -7.62 -5.10 11.11
CA SER A 84 -6.87 -5.59 9.95
C SER A 84 -6.41 -4.48 8.98
N LYS A 85 -6.98 -3.28 9.07
CA LYS A 85 -6.66 -2.14 8.20
C LYS A 85 -6.33 -0.88 8.99
N ALA A 86 -5.40 -0.09 8.49
CA ALA A 86 -5.07 1.21 9.04
C ALA A 86 -4.74 2.21 7.95
N ASN A 87 -5.08 3.48 8.19
CA ASN A 87 -4.68 4.58 7.33
C ASN A 87 -3.31 5.09 7.77
N VAL A 88 -2.34 5.06 6.88
CA VAL A 88 -0.98 5.59 7.10
C VAL A 88 -0.93 6.98 6.48
N ILE A 89 -0.69 7.99 7.30
CA ILE A 89 -0.82 9.40 6.93
C ILE A 89 0.55 10.10 7.05
N ALA A 90 1.04 10.69 5.97
CA ALA A 90 2.27 11.45 5.96
C ALA A 90 2.00 12.89 6.42
N ILE A 91 2.58 13.28 7.56
CA ILE A 91 2.40 14.60 8.19
C ILE A 91 3.73 15.37 8.35
N ALA A 92 4.78 14.90 7.68
CA ALA A 92 6.10 15.52 7.73
C ALA A 92 6.03 16.99 7.31
N LYS A 93 6.61 17.87 8.15
CA LYS A 93 6.63 19.33 7.90
C LYS A 93 7.83 19.77 7.05
N GLN A 94 8.87 18.95 7.01
CA GLN A 94 10.10 19.26 6.29
C GLN A 94 10.18 18.48 4.98
N SER A 95 10.69 19.18 3.98
CA SER A 95 10.79 18.70 2.61
C SER A 95 11.99 17.77 2.34
N ILE A 96 12.55 17.22 3.42
CA ILE A 96 13.72 16.35 3.42
C ILE A 96 13.24 14.91 3.31
N ARG A 97 13.98 14.07 2.57
CA ARG A 97 13.69 12.64 2.50
C ARG A 97 13.77 12.02 3.89
N ASN A 98 12.64 11.50 4.35
CA ASN A 98 12.47 10.97 5.70
C ASN A 98 12.00 9.53 5.65
N SER A 99 12.31 8.76 6.69
CA SER A 99 11.78 7.40 6.87
C SER A 99 11.14 7.20 8.24
N ALA A 100 10.14 6.32 8.28
CA ALA A 100 9.50 5.80 9.48
C ALA A 100 9.12 4.33 9.23
N THR A 101 8.81 3.60 10.29
CA THR A 101 8.34 2.22 10.20
C THR A 101 7.00 2.10 10.92
N ILE A 102 6.01 1.54 10.23
CA ILE A 102 4.72 1.19 10.81
C ILE A 102 4.79 -0.26 11.30
N TYR A 103 4.32 -0.48 12.52
CA TYR A 103 4.24 -1.79 13.13
C TYR A 103 2.78 -2.20 13.31
N ALA A 104 2.48 -3.45 12.96
CA ALA A 104 1.19 -4.08 13.21
C ALA A 104 1.43 -5.30 14.11
N LYS A 105 1.02 -5.20 15.37
CA LYS A 105 1.16 -6.26 16.37
C LYS A 105 -0.15 -7.03 16.51
N ASP A 106 -0.14 -8.31 16.19
CA ASP A 106 -1.30 -9.18 16.34
C ASP A 106 -1.61 -9.42 17.82
N VAL A 107 -2.88 -9.21 18.20
CA VAL A 107 -3.33 -9.30 19.60
C VAL A 107 -3.31 -10.74 20.13
N MET A 108 -3.49 -11.74 19.26
CA MET A 108 -3.55 -13.15 19.65
C MET A 108 -2.14 -13.74 19.81
N THR A 109 -1.34 -13.63 18.76
CA THR A 109 -0.02 -14.29 18.69
C THR A 109 1.11 -13.42 19.22
N SER A 110 0.87 -12.13 19.45
CA SER A 110 1.90 -11.11 19.74
C SER A 110 2.98 -10.97 18.65
N GLN A 111 2.80 -11.59 17.47
CA GLN A 111 3.69 -11.38 16.33
C GLN A 111 3.53 -9.96 15.80
N THR A 112 4.64 -9.39 15.33
CA THR A 112 4.65 -8.03 14.77
C THR A 112 5.19 -8.07 13.35
N VAL A 113 4.45 -7.48 12.43
CA VAL A 113 4.90 -7.23 11.05
C VAL A 113 5.14 -5.73 10.85
N ARG A 114 5.98 -5.40 9.87
CA ARG A 114 6.47 -4.03 9.65
C ARG A 114 6.33 -3.59 8.20
N CYS A 115 6.05 -2.31 8.00
CA CYS A 115 6.08 -1.63 6.70
C CYS A 115 6.97 -0.39 6.82
N ASP A 116 7.97 -0.27 5.94
CA ASP A 116 8.84 0.91 5.92
C ASP A 116 8.21 2.01 5.06
N VAL A 117 8.03 3.20 5.63
CA VAL A 117 7.45 4.36 4.95
C VAL A 117 8.56 5.37 4.67
N ILE A 118 8.71 5.73 3.39
CA ILE A 118 9.58 6.82 2.95
C ILE A 118 8.69 7.99 2.57
N ILE A 119 9.02 9.17 3.06
CA ILE A 119 8.40 10.43 2.65
C ILE A 119 9.43 11.19 1.83
N ASP A 120 9.07 11.57 0.60
CA ASP A 120 9.95 12.32 -0.30
C ASP A 120 9.15 13.28 -1.21
N LYS A 121 9.84 14.19 -1.88
CA LYS A 121 9.24 15.09 -2.87
C LYS A 121 8.97 14.38 -4.18
N ILE A 122 7.86 14.74 -4.80
CA ILE A 122 7.63 14.44 -6.21
C ILE A 122 8.60 15.26 -7.06
N SER A 123 9.31 14.59 -7.96
CA SER A 123 10.25 15.20 -8.88
C SER A 123 9.69 15.30 -10.30
N SER A 124 8.82 14.38 -10.70
CA SER A 124 8.20 14.38 -12.03
C SER A 124 6.84 13.68 -12.01
N LEU A 125 6.01 14.03 -12.99
CA LEU A 125 4.70 13.44 -13.23
C LEU A 125 4.67 12.82 -14.63
N GLU A 126 3.99 11.69 -14.75
CA GLU A 126 3.79 10.96 -16.00
C GLU A 126 2.32 10.59 -16.14
N ILE A 127 1.72 10.90 -17.28
CA ILE A 127 0.36 10.47 -17.60
C ILE A 127 0.45 9.17 -18.39
N VAL A 128 -0.05 8.09 -17.80
CA VAL A 128 -0.11 6.76 -18.42
C VAL A 128 -1.53 6.48 -18.88
N TYR A 129 -1.66 6.05 -20.13
CA TYR A 129 -2.93 5.74 -20.77
C TYR A 129 -2.82 4.41 -21.53
N THR A 130 -3.94 3.69 -21.64
CA THR A 130 -4.03 2.44 -22.41
C THR A 130 -4.35 2.69 -23.88
N THR A 131 -5.11 3.75 -24.17
CA THR A 131 -5.58 4.07 -25.52
C THR A 131 -5.11 5.45 -25.98
N THR A 132 -4.56 5.51 -27.18
CA THR A 132 -4.00 6.74 -27.78
C THR A 132 -5.04 7.59 -28.51
N ARG A 133 -6.21 7.03 -28.84
CA ARG A 133 -7.26 7.71 -29.61
C ARG A 133 -8.61 7.54 -28.94
N LEU A 134 -9.26 8.65 -28.64
CA LEU A 134 -10.63 8.67 -28.14
C LEU A 134 -11.57 8.96 -29.31
N TYR A 135 -12.58 8.10 -29.49
CA TYR A 135 -13.64 8.32 -30.47
C TYR A 135 -14.84 8.98 -29.77
N LEU A 136 -15.49 9.92 -30.44
CA LEU A 136 -16.56 10.75 -29.83
C LEU A 136 -17.78 9.92 -29.39
N GLU A 137 -17.98 8.76 -30.01
CA GLU A 137 -19.11 7.87 -29.77
C GLU A 137 -18.81 6.79 -28.71
N ASP A 138 -17.54 6.65 -28.33
CA ASP A 138 -17.09 5.69 -27.31
C ASP A 138 -16.96 6.36 -25.94
N ALA A 139 -17.22 5.59 -24.89
CA ALA A 139 -16.88 6.03 -23.53
C ALA A 139 -15.36 6.19 -23.41
N PRO A 140 -14.85 7.33 -22.89
CA PRO A 140 -13.42 7.52 -22.77
C PRO A 140 -12.79 6.58 -21.74
N GLU A 141 -11.66 5.98 -22.10
CA GLU A 141 -10.89 5.13 -21.18
C GLU A 141 -10.19 5.95 -20.09
N LEU A 142 -9.95 5.30 -18.95
CA LEU A 142 -9.32 5.91 -17.79
C LEU A 142 -7.79 6.05 -18.00
N PHE A 143 -7.28 7.27 -17.93
CA PHE A 143 -5.84 7.52 -17.79
C PHE A 143 -5.45 7.62 -16.31
N LYS A 144 -4.18 7.41 -16.01
CA LYS A 144 -3.61 7.49 -14.65
C LYS A 144 -2.45 8.48 -14.63
N VAL A 145 -2.26 9.14 -13.50
CA VAL A 145 -1.06 9.93 -13.23
C VAL A 145 -0.15 9.09 -12.34
N LEU A 146 1.11 8.98 -12.74
CA LEU A 146 2.18 8.49 -11.90
C LEU A 146 3.01 9.69 -11.46
N ALA A 147 3.46 9.66 -10.21
CA ALA A 147 4.46 10.59 -9.72
C ALA A 147 5.72 9.81 -9.38
N HIS A 148 6.89 10.37 -9.71
CA HIS A 148 8.19 9.76 -9.47
C HIS A 148 9.07 10.65 -8.59
N ASP A 149 9.89 10.03 -7.73
CA ASP A 149 10.93 10.73 -6.98
C ASP A 149 12.15 11.04 -7.87
N HIS A 150 13.17 11.70 -7.30
CA HIS A 150 14.38 12.07 -8.03
C HIS A 150 15.22 10.87 -8.53
N VAL A 151 14.98 9.67 -7.99
CA VAL A 151 15.64 8.42 -8.40
C VAL A 151 14.85 7.74 -9.52
N GLY A 152 13.57 8.10 -9.71
CA GLY A 152 12.65 7.47 -10.64
C GLY A 152 11.75 6.41 -10.00
N SER A 153 11.66 6.36 -8.67
CA SER A 153 10.74 5.46 -7.96
C SER A 153 9.32 6.02 -7.97
N THR A 154 8.33 5.18 -8.27
CA THR A 154 6.91 5.58 -8.26
C THR A 154 6.34 5.67 -6.86
N PHE A 155 5.64 6.77 -6.56
CA PHE A 155 4.92 6.96 -5.30
C PHE A 155 3.79 5.93 -5.15
N SER A 156 3.64 5.37 -3.95
CA SER A 156 2.65 4.33 -3.65
C SER A 156 1.22 4.85 -3.67
N SER A 157 1.05 6.13 -3.31
CA SER A 157 -0.20 6.87 -3.45
C SER A 157 0.12 8.34 -3.69
N ILE A 158 -0.67 8.96 -4.54
CA ILE A 158 -0.69 10.42 -4.78
C ILE A 158 -2.07 10.99 -4.44
N ASP A 159 -2.86 10.27 -3.65
CA ASP A 159 -4.18 10.69 -3.25
C ASP A 159 -4.10 12.00 -2.47
N HIS A 160 -5.08 12.88 -2.73
CA HIS A 160 -5.17 14.23 -2.19
C HIS A 160 -4.08 15.19 -2.66
N PHE A 161 -3.08 14.74 -3.42
CA PHE A 161 -2.05 15.61 -3.96
C PHE A 161 -2.63 16.51 -5.06
N PRO A 162 -2.40 17.84 -5.02
CA PRO A 162 -3.01 18.77 -5.95
C PRO A 162 -2.27 18.76 -7.30
N PHE A 163 -3.04 18.81 -8.38
CA PHE A 163 -2.52 18.91 -9.74
C PHE A 163 -3.20 20.08 -10.47
N GLU A 164 -2.40 20.86 -11.20
CA GLU A 164 -2.95 21.80 -12.18
C GLU A 164 -3.08 21.10 -13.52
N TRP A 165 -4.29 21.12 -14.08
CA TRP A 165 -4.62 20.52 -15.36
C TRP A 165 -4.71 21.57 -16.46
N LYS A 166 -3.98 21.37 -17.55
CA LYS A 166 -4.06 22.23 -18.75
C LYS A 166 -4.45 21.42 -19.97
N LEU A 167 -5.45 21.92 -20.68
CA LEU A 167 -5.83 21.49 -22.02
C LEU A 167 -5.15 22.41 -23.02
N LEU A 168 -4.25 21.88 -23.85
CA LEU A 168 -3.68 22.62 -24.96
C LEU A 168 -4.32 22.14 -26.26
N THR A 169 -4.83 23.09 -27.04
CA THR A 169 -5.30 22.85 -28.41
C THR A 169 -4.16 23.18 -29.36
N ASP A 170 -3.93 22.32 -30.35
CA ASP A 170 -2.96 22.59 -31.40
C ASP A 170 -3.48 23.67 -32.37
N ASN A 171 -3.16 24.93 -32.08
CA ASN A 171 -3.45 26.05 -32.99
C ASN A 171 -2.35 26.21 -34.06
N HIS A 172 -1.36 25.29 -34.16
CA HIS A 172 -0.15 25.47 -34.97
C HIS A 172 0.09 24.42 -36.07
N LEU A 173 -0.74 23.37 -36.20
CA LEU A 173 -0.76 22.54 -37.42
C LEU A 173 -1.64 23.20 -38.50
N THR A 174 -1.25 24.39 -38.95
CA THR A 174 -1.70 24.87 -40.24
C THR A 174 -1.13 23.96 -41.32
N THR A 175 -1.99 23.53 -42.23
CA THR A 175 -1.68 22.77 -43.46
C THR A 175 -1.54 21.26 -43.27
N THR A 176 -2.65 20.54 -43.37
CA THR A 176 -3.02 19.70 -44.55
C THR A 176 -4.15 18.72 -44.16
N GLY A 177 -5.38 19.03 -44.57
CA GLY A 177 -6.42 18.03 -44.91
C GLY A 177 -6.70 16.86 -43.96
N ASN A 178 -6.71 17.03 -42.64
CA ASN A 178 -7.26 16.02 -41.74
C ASN A 178 -7.99 16.69 -40.57
N ASN A 179 -9.27 16.37 -40.39
CA ASN A 179 -10.16 16.85 -39.31
C ASN A 179 -9.75 16.29 -37.93
N LYS A 180 -8.48 16.41 -37.55
CA LYS A 180 -7.93 15.90 -36.30
C LYS A 180 -7.66 17.07 -35.37
N HIS A 181 -8.56 17.25 -34.39
CA HIS A 181 -8.27 18.11 -33.24
C HIS A 181 -7.45 17.30 -32.24
N ILE A 182 -6.20 17.69 -32.04
CA ILE A 182 -5.31 17.09 -31.02
C ILE A 182 -5.43 17.94 -29.76
N ILE A 183 -5.72 17.29 -28.64
CA ILE A 183 -5.79 17.90 -27.32
C ILE A 183 -4.66 17.30 -26.48
N PHE A 184 -3.79 18.16 -25.95
CA PHE A 184 -2.77 17.74 -24.99
C PHE A 184 -3.27 17.97 -23.58
N LEU A 185 -3.13 16.95 -22.73
CA LEU A 185 -3.35 17.04 -21.30
C LEU A 185 -1.99 17.14 -20.61
N ILE A 186 -1.83 18.18 -19.80
CA ILE A 186 -0.64 18.37 -18.96
C ILE A 186 -1.08 18.41 -17.51
N ALA A 187 -0.46 17.57 -16.69
CA ALA A 187 -0.54 17.62 -15.24
C ALA A 187 0.74 18.30 -14.72
N ASN A 188 0.61 19.51 -14.16
CA ASN A 188 1.71 20.17 -13.48
C ASN A 188 1.64 19.86 -11.98
N GLY A 189 2.78 19.45 -11.42
CA GLY A 189 2.97 19.37 -9.98
C GLY A 189 3.18 20.76 -9.35
N PRO A 190 3.08 20.87 -8.02
CA PRO A 190 3.42 22.07 -7.27
C PRO A 190 4.92 22.37 -7.26
#